data_AF-A0A2Z5UTH7-F1
#
_entry.id   AF-A0A2Z5UTH7-F1
#
_cell.length_a   1.000
_cell.length_b   1.000
_cell.length_c   1.000
_cell.angle_alpha   90.00
_cell.angle_beta   90.00
_cell.angle_gamma   90.00
#
_symmetry.space_group_name_H-M   'P 1'
#
loop_
_entity.id
_entity.type
_entity.pdbx_description
1 polymer ?
#
loop_
_entity_poly.entity_id
_entity_poly.type
_entity_poly.pdbx_seq_one_letter_code
_entity_poly.pdbx_strand_id
1 'polypeptide(L)'
;MSACFDNVARKITRAGGTIAYGWAVWHIPGLYFEAEHHGVWRKRNGELIDVSPQLGDVSKILFLPDAAAVYDPTQFRSNVIASVSDTPIATEFVALAKARNAILDRYRTGEHISVMLSAADQSMLDTITRRLNELWNLAGN
;
A
#
# COMPACT_ATOMS: atom_id res chain seq x y z
N MET A 1 -7.01 -0.27 -2.22
CA MET A 1 -8.00 0.25 -3.19
C MET A 1 -7.18 0.82 -4.33
N SER A 2 -7.07 0.12 -5.45
CA SER A 2 -6.21 0.46 -6.62
C SER A 2 -6.70 1.63 -7.47
N ALA A 3 -7.47 2.54 -6.87
CA ALA A 3 -8.07 3.65 -7.60
C ALA A 3 -7.04 4.57 -8.27
N CYS A 4 -5.76 4.51 -7.87
CA CYS A 4 -4.66 5.27 -8.47
C CYS A 4 -4.50 5.00 -9.97
N PHE A 5 -4.51 3.73 -10.40
CA PHE A 5 -4.35 3.40 -11.82
C PHE A 5 -5.53 3.91 -12.65
N ASP A 6 -6.76 3.76 -12.14
CA ASP A 6 -7.97 4.27 -12.77
C ASP A 6 -8.00 5.82 -12.81
N ASN A 7 -7.53 6.47 -11.75
CA ASN A 7 -7.38 7.93 -11.69
C ASN A 7 -6.43 8.42 -12.78
N VAL A 8 -5.28 7.77 -12.92
CA VAL A 8 -4.31 8.11 -13.97
C VAL A 8 -4.88 7.84 -15.36
N ALA A 9 -5.54 6.70 -15.58
CA ALA A 9 -6.19 6.39 -16.85
C ALA A 9 -7.21 7.49 -17.25
N ARG A 10 -8.08 7.89 -16.31
CA ARG A 10 -9.02 9.01 -16.52
C ARG A 10 -8.30 10.33 -16.81
N LYS A 11 -7.17 10.59 -16.14
CA LYS A 11 -6.38 11.81 -16.37
C LYS A 11 -5.77 11.82 -17.76
N ILE A 12 -5.24 10.69 -18.23
CA ILE A 12 -4.68 10.55 -19.58
C ILE A 12 -5.76 10.78 -20.64
N THR A 13 -6.96 10.20 -20.48
CA THR A 13 -8.08 10.44 -21.41
C THR A 13 -8.42 11.92 -21.54
N ARG A 14 -8.35 12.69 -20.44
CA ARG A 14 -8.72 14.11 -20.42
C ARG A 14 -7.61 15.08 -20.83
N ALA A 15 -6.35 14.75 -20.55
CA ALA A 15 -5.23 15.69 -20.66
C ALA A 15 -4.00 15.14 -21.41
N GLY A 16 -4.08 13.92 -21.95
CA GLY A 16 -2.94 13.21 -22.55
C GLY A 16 -1.87 12.85 -21.51
N GLY A 17 -0.66 12.55 -21.99
CA GLY A 17 0.45 12.09 -21.14
C GLY A 17 0.50 10.57 -21.06
N THR A 18 1.19 10.05 -20.04
CA THR A 18 1.40 8.61 -19.84
C THR A 18 1.29 8.26 -18.36
N ILE A 19 1.18 6.97 -18.06
CA ILE A 19 1.32 6.48 -16.69
C ILE A 19 2.78 6.17 -16.40
N ALA A 20 3.22 6.48 -15.19
CA ALA A 20 4.44 5.95 -14.60
C ALA A 20 4.06 4.98 -13.49
N TYR A 21 4.48 3.72 -13.65
CA TYR A 21 4.33 2.68 -12.64
C TYR A 21 5.47 2.75 -11.63
N GLY A 22 5.19 2.33 -10.40
CA GLY A 22 6.19 2.32 -9.35
C GLY A 22 5.58 2.13 -7.97
N TRP A 23 6.22 2.76 -6.99
CA TRP A 23 5.91 2.58 -5.58
C TRP A 23 5.75 3.92 -4.90
N ALA A 24 4.61 4.12 -4.23
CA ALA A 24 4.44 5.17 -3.25
C ALA A 24 5.12 4.73 -1.94
N VAL A 25 6.03 5.55 -1.40
CA VAL A 25 6.77 5.20 -0.18
C VAL A 25 6.18 5.94 1.01
N TRP A 26 5.66 5.17 1.96
CA TRP A 26 5.11 5.64 3.22
C TRP A 26 6.07 5.33 4.37
N HIS A 27 6.08 6.21 5.37
CA HIS A 27 6.91 6.07 6.56
C HIS A 27 6.05 6.26 7.80
N ILE A 28 6.03 5.24 8.66
CA ILE A 28 5.47 5.33 10.00
C ILE A 28 6.64 5.41 10.99
N PRO A 29 6.86 6.57 11.64
CA PRO A 29 7.97 6.77 12.56
C PRO A 29 8.06 5.67 13.63
N GLY A 30 9.27 5.10 13.76
CA GLY A 30 9.56 4.07 14.76
C GLY A 30 9.08 2.65 14.40
N LEU A 31 8.31 2.47 13.32
CA LEU A 31 7.72 1.17 12.98
C LEU A 31 8.19 0.63 11.62
N TYR A 32 7.69 1.16 10.50
CA TYR A 32 7.97 0.60 9.18
C TYR A 32 7.98 1.63 8.05
N PHE A 33 8.61 1.22 6.95
CA PHE A 33 8.36 1.74 5.61
C PHE A 33 7.43 0.81 4.86
N GLU A 34 6.55 1.39 4.05
CA GLU A 34 5.69 0.66 3.13
C GLU A 34 5.86 1.22 1.72
N ALA A 35 6.17 0.34 0.78
CA ALA A 35 6.11 0.62 -0.64
C ALA A 35 4.78 0.08 -1.18
N GLU A 36 3.85 0.98 -1.46
CA GLU A 36 2.54 0.69 -2.05
C GLU A 36 2.64 0.70 -3.57
N HIS A 37 2.12 -0.35 -4.22
CA HIS A 37 2.10 -0.40 -5.69
C HIS A 37 1.21 0.72 -6.24
N HIS A 38 1.81 1.64 -7.01
CA HIS A 38 1.16 2.92 -7.32
C HIS A 38 1.39 3.36 -8.76
N GLY A 39 0.40 4.10 -9.27
CA GLY A 39 0.46 4.75 -10.57
C GLY A 39 0.40 6.27 -10.42
N VAL A 40 1.33 6.98 -11.06
CA VAL A 40 1.30 8.45 -11.15
C VAL A 40 1.17 8.91 -12.60
N TRP A 41 0.53 10.06 -12.81
CA TRP A 41 0.40 10.65 -14.13
C TRP A 41 1.70 11.37 -14.52
N ARG A 42 2.28 10.98 -15.65
CA ARG A 42 3.42 11.66 -16.26
C ARG A 42 2.94 12.56 -17.39
N LYS A 43 3.13 13.86 -17.21
CA LYS A 43 2.89 14.87 -18.24
C LYS A 43 3.82 14.66 -19.44
N ARG A 44 3.48 15.29 -20.57
CA ARG A 44 4.32 15.29 -21.79
C ARG A 44 5.71 15.92 -21.57
N ASN A 45 5.83 16.86 -20.63
CA ASN A 45 7.11 17.47 -20.25
C ASN A 45 7.92 16.62 -19.24
N GLY A 46 7.44 15.42 -18.88
CA GLY A 46 8.12 14.50 -17.96
C GLY A 46 7.79 14.68 -16.48
N GLU A 47 7.07 15.74 -16.10
CA GLU A 47 6.67 15.96 -14.70
C GLU A 47 5.72 14.87 -14.21
N LEU A 48 5.94 14.40 -12.97
CA LEU A 48 5.13 13.38 -12.31
C LEU A 48 4.15 14.03 -11.33
N ILE A 49 2.88 13.66 -11.42
CA ILE A 49 1.82 14.11 -10.53
C ILE A 49 1.02 12.91 -10.07
N ASP A 50 0.93 12.70 -8.76
CA ASP A 50 -0.09 11.84 -8.21
C ASP A 50 -1.44 12.53 -8.30
N VAL A 51 -2.37 11.91 -9.01
CA VAL A 51 -3.73 12.42 -9.23
C VAL A 51 -4.76 11.69 -8.36
N SER A 52 -4.28 10.83 -7.46
CA SER A 52 -5.11 10.13 -6.48
C SER A 52 -5.52 11.10 -5.36
N PRO A 53 -6.79 11.06 -4.90
CA PRO A 53 -7.19 11.82 -3.72
C PRO A 53 -6.32 11.40 -2.52
N GLN A 54 -5.70 12.38 -1.88
CA GLN A 54 -4.95 12.17 -0.65
C GLN A 54 -5.83 12.54 0.55
N LEU A 55 -5.73 11.78 1.63
CA LEU A 55 -6.38 12.13 2.91
C LEU A 55 -5.49 13.14 3.65
N GLY A 56 -6.08 14.24 4.11
CA GLY A 56 -5.36 15.31 4.80
C GLY A 56 -4.50 16.18 3.88
N ASP A 57 -3.60 16.96 4.49
CA ASP A 57 -2.78 17.98 3.80
C ASP A 57 -1.46 17.41 3.24
N VAL A 58 -1.52 16.27 2.56
CA VAL A 58 -0.34 15.68 1.90
C VAL A 58 -0.07 16.43 0.59
N SER A 59 0.90 17.36 0.63
CA SER A 59 1.29 18.15 -0.56
C SER A 59 2.27 17.42 -1.48
N LYS A 60 3.00 16.43 -0.97
CA LYS A 60 3.99 15.64 -1.70
C LYS A 60 4.06 14.22 -1.17
N ILE A 61 4.31 13.29 -2.09
CA ILE A 61 4.60 11.89 -1.79
C ILE A 61 5.96 11.52 -2.39
N LEU A 62 6.70 10.65 -1.70
CA LEU A 62 7.90 10.04 -2.26
C LEU A 62 7.47 8.92 -3.20
N PHE A 63 7.84 9.03 -4.47
CA PHE A 63 7.54 8.02 -5.49
C PHE A 63 8.82 7.44 -6.06
N LEU A 64 8.90 6.10 -6.09
CA LEU A 64 9.98 5.35 -6.71
C LEU A 64 9.47 4.73 -8.02
N PRO A 65 9.84 5.27 -9.20
CA PRO A 65 9.46 4.69 -10.48
C PRO A 65 10.04 3.29 -10.65
N ASP A 66 9.23 2.36 -11.14
CA ASP A 66 9.62 0.99 -11.47
C ASP A 66 8.89 0.54 -12.73
N ALA A 67 9.61 0.49 -13.86
CA ALA A 67 9.04 0.11 -15.15
C ALA A 67 8.63 -1.37 -15.21
N ALA A 68 9.12 -2.22 -14.31
CA ALA A 68 8.72 -3.63 -14.21
C ALA A 68 7.49 -3.84 -13.32
N ALA A 69 7.06 -2.82 -12.57
CA ALA A 69 5.86 -2.85 -11.73
C ALA A 69 4.58 -2.49 -12.51
N VAL A 70 4.42 -3.02 -13.73
CA VAL A 70 3.21 -2.75 -14.54
C VAL A 70 1.96 -3.26 -13.81
N TYR A 71 0.90 -2.45 -13.81
CA TYR A 71 -0.39 -2.82 -13.24
C TYR A 71 -1.11 -3.85 -14.10
N ASP A 72 -1.52 -4.94 -13.46
CA ASP A 72 -2.42 -5.95 -13.99
C ASP A 72 -3.61 -6.08 -13.02
N PRO A 73 -4.85 -5.74 -13.44
CA PRO A 73 -6.02 -5.83 -12.57
C PRO A 73 -6.37 -7.26 -12.17
N THR A 74 -5.83 -8.27 -12.85
CA THR A 74 -6.04 -9.70 -12.56
C THR A 74 -5.00 -10.26 -11.59
N GLN A 75 -3.86 -9.58 -11.45
CA GLN A 75 -2.76 -9.99 -10.60
C GLN A 75 -2.41 -8.88 -9.61
N PHE A 76 -2.99 -8.98 -8.41
CA PHE A 76 -2.65 -8.05 -7.33
C PHE A 76 -1.18 -8.16 -6.97
N ARG A 77 -0.54 -7.00 -6.85
CA ARG A 77 0.84 -6.87 -6.36
C ARG A 77 0.80 -6.34 -4.94
N SER A 78 1.14 -7.19 -3.98
CA SER A 78 1.15 -6.81 -2.57
C SER A 78 2.21 -5.76 -2.27
N ASN A 79 1.89 -4.87 -1.34
CA ASN A 79 2.80 -3.86 -0.83
C ASN A 79 4.03 -4.51 -0.17
N VAL A 80 5.18 -3.86 -0.30
CA VAL A 80 6.41 -4.29 0.38
C VAL A 80 6.54 -3.53 1.69
N ILE A 81 6.57 -4.26 2.80
CA ILE A 81 6.69 -3.69 4.15
C ILE A 81 8.03 -4.12 4.76
N ALA A 82 8.78 -3.15 5.27
CA ALA A 82 10.07 -3.36 5.94
C ALA A 82 10.16 -2.53 7.22
N SER A 83 10.81 -3.06 8.25
CA SER A 83 10.96 -2.33 9.51
C SER A 83 11.91 -1.14 9.33
N VAL A 84 11.67 -0.05 10.06
CA VAL A 84 12.60 1.10 10.03
C VAL A 84 13.92 0.83 10.76
N SER A 85 13.93 -0.17 11.64
CA SER A 85 15.05 -0.57 12.47
C SER A 85 14.89 -2.00 12.99
N ASP A 86 15.92 -2.51 13.64
CA ASP A 86 15.92 -3.85 14.26
C ASP A 86 15.35 -3.86 15.70
N THR A 87 14.61 -2.82 16.10
CA THR A 87 13.97 -2.84 17.41
C THR A 87 12.94 -3.97 17.49
N PRO A 88 12.74 -4.58 18.68
CA PRO A 88 11.75 -5.65 18.84
C PRO A 88 10.34 -5.21 18.42
N ILE A 89 9.95 -3.97 18.74
CA ILE A 89 8.63 -3.41 18.40
C ILE A 89 8.47 -3.31 16.87
N ALA A 90 9.41 -2.68 16.16
CA ALA A 90 9.35 -2.53 14.71
C ALA A 90 9.35 -3.89 13.99
N THR A 91 10.21 -4.81 14.44
CA THR A 91 10.34 -6.15 13.86
C THR A 91 9.07 -6.97 14.06
N GLU A 92 8.51 -6.98 15.27
CA GLU A 92 7.27 -7.69 15.57
C GLU A 92 6.09 -7.09 14.79
N PHE A 93 6.00 -5.76 14.72
CA PHE A 93 4.95 -5.06 13.98
C PHE A 93 4.94 -5.50 12.51
N VAL A 94 6.10 -5.47 11.85
CA VAL A 94 6.20 -5.86 10.43
C VAL A 94 5.91 -7.35 10.23
N ALA A 95 6.35 -8.21 11.14
CA ALA A 95 6.04 -9.64 11.07
C ALA A 95 4.52 -9.88 11.14
N LEU A 96 3.83 -9.22 12.07
CA LEU A 96 2.38 -9.31 12.24
C LEU A 96 1.61 -8.67 11.07
N ALA A 97 2.09 -7.53 10.54
CA ALA A 97 1.49 -6.90 9.37
C ALA A 97 1.58 -7.80 8.13
N LYS A 98 2.72 -8.46 7.93
CA LYS A 98 2.90 -9.47 6.87
C LYS A 98 2.01 -10.68 7.07
N ALA A 99 1.89 -11.18 8.29
CA ALA A 99 0.98 -12.29 8.62
C ALA A 99 -0.48 -11.92 8.32
N ARG A 100 -0.93 -10.73 8.74
CA ARG A 100 -2.26 -10.20 8.42
C ARG A 100 -2.50 -10.15 6.92
N ASN A 101 -1.56 -9.58 6.15
CA ASN A 101 -1.68 -9.46 4.70
C ASN A 101 -1.73 -10.85 4.03
N ALA A 102 -0.91 -11.80 4.48
CA ALA A 102 -0.93 -13.17 3.97
C ALA A 102 -2.28 -13.87 4.23
N ILE A 103 -2.93 -13.60 5.37
CA ILE A 103 -4.29 -14.09 5.64
C ILE A 103 -5.27 -13.50 4.64
N LEU A 104 -5.27 -12.17 4.47
CA LEU A 104 -6.21 -11.46 3.59
C LEU A 104 -6.03 -11.84 2.12
N ASP A 105 -4.79 -12.04 1.68
CA ASP A 105 -4.47 -12.38 0.29
C ASP A 105 -4.99 -13.77 -0.11
N ARG A 106 -5.24 -14.70 0.84
CA ARG A 106 -5.93 -15.97 0.57
C ARG A 106 -7.39 -15.79 0.12
N TYR A 107 -7.99 -14.65 0.45
CA TYR A 107 -9.37 -14.32 0.13
C TYR A 107 -9.47 -13.28 -0.99
N ARG A 108 -8.37 -13.02 -1.68
CA ARG A 108 -8.27 -11.97 -2.68
C ARG A 108 -8.51 -12.50 -4.09
N THR A 109 -9.32 -11.77 -4.85
CA THR A 109 -9.53 -11.95 -6.29
C THR A 109 -9.29 -10.61 -6.97
N GLY A 110 -8.17 -10.48 -7.68
CA GLY A 110 -7.69 -9.19 -8.18
C GLY A 110 -7.54 -8.19 -7.03
N GLU A 111 -8.20 -7.04 -7.12
CA GLU A 111 -8.14 -5.97 -6.12
C GLU A 111 -9.13 -6.11 -4.96
N HIS A 112 -9.97 -7.15 -5.00
CA HIS A 112 -11.04 -7.35 -4.03
C HIS A 112 -10.71 -8.46 -3.06
N ILE A 113 -10.91 -8.20 -1.76
CA ILE A 113 -10.88 -9.23 -0.72
C ILE A 113 -12.32 -9.62 -0.41
N SER A 114 -12.60 -10.92 -0.32
CA SER A 114 -13.90 -11.43 0.12
C SER A 114 -14.24 -10.95 1.52
N VAL A 115 -15.49 -10.52 1.72
CA VAL A 115 -16.01 -10.16 3.05
C VAL A 115 -16.34 -11.38 3.91
N MET A 116 -16.43 -12.57 3.31
CA MET A 116 -16.75 -13.82 4.00
C MET A 116 -15.46 -14.58 4.29
N LEU A 117 -14.88 -14.30 5.46
CA LEU A 117 -13.70 -15.01 5.98
C LEU A 117 -14.13 -16.23 6.81
N SER A 118 -13.27 -17.24 6.92
CA SER A 118 -13.52 -18.33 7.87
C SER A 118 -13.48 -17.81 9.31
N ALA A 119 -14.23 -18.44 10.21
CA ALA A 119 -14.23 -18.06 11.64
C ALA A 119 -12.83 -18.15 12.27
N ALA A 120 -12.02 -19.12 11.84
CA ALA A 120 -10.64 -19.28 12.31
C ALA A 120 -9.75 -18.12 11.87
N ASP A 121 -9.81 -17.75 10.58
CA ASP A 121 -9.00 -16.63 10.07
C ASP A 121 -9.48 -15.29 10.62
N GLN A 122 -10.79 -15.11 10.84
CA GLN A 122 -11.31 -13.93 11.53
C GLN A 122 -10.75 -13.82 12.95
N SER A 123 -10.79 -14.90 13.74
CA SER A 123 -10.24 -14.92 15.10
C SER A 123 -8.72 -14.64 15.12
N MET A 124 -7.99 -15.14 14.12
CA MET A 124 -6.56 -14.86 13.97
C MET A 124 -6.30 -13.38 13.62
N LEU A 125 -7.07 -12.81 12.70
CA LEU A 125 -7.00 -11.39 12.34
C LEU A 125 -7.32 -10.48 13.53
N ASP A 126 -8.33 -10.82 14.34
CA ASP A 126 -8.68 -10.04 15.53
C ASP A 126 -7.54 -10.05 16.55
N THR A 127 -6.88 -11.19 16.71
CA THR A 127 -5.71 -11.34 17.59
C THR A 127 -4.53 -10.52 17.09
N ILE A 128 -4.21 -10.62 15.79
CA ILE A 128 -3.14 -9.82 15.16
C ILE A 128 -3.45 -8.33 15.29
N THR A 129 -4.68 -7.92 15.01
CA THR A 129 -5.11 -6.51 15.06
C THR A 129 -4.94 -5.92 16.45
N ARG A 130 -5.34 -6.66 17.49
CA ARG A 130 -5.14 -6.24 18.88
C ARG A 130 -3.67 -6.00 19.18
N ARG A 131 -2.79 -6.93 18.78
CA ARG A 131 -1.35 -6.82 19.03
C ARG A 131 -0.71 -5.68 18.23
N LEU A 132 -1.12 -5.47 16.98
CA LEU A 132 -0.67 -4.33 16.19
C LEU A 132 -1.02 -3.00 16.87
N ASN A 133 -2.23 -2.87 17.42
CA ASN A 133 -2.64 -1.66 18.15
C ASN A 133 -1.82 -1.44 19.42
N GLU A 134 -1.48 -2.50 20.16
CA GLU A 134 -0.58 -2.40 21.32
C GLU A 134 0.82 -1.89 20.91
N LEU A 135 1.39 -2.48 19.85
CA LEU A 135 2.70 -2.08 19.34
C LEU A 135 2.71 -0.65 18.78
N TRP A 136 1.61 -0.22 18.16
CA TRP A 136 1.41 1.15 17.69
C TRP A 136 1.54 2.16 18.84
N ASN A 137 0.80 1.92 19.93
CA ASN A 137 0.86 2.77 21.13
C ASN A 137 2.25 2.74 21.79
N LEU A 138 2.89 1.56 21.85
CA LEU A 138 4.24 1.41 22.42
C LEU A 138 5.31 2.15 21.60
N ALA A 139 5.11 2.32 20.29
CA ALA A 139 5.96 3.11 19.42
C ALA A 139 5.70 4.63 19.52
N GLY A 140 4.72 5.05 20.33
CA GLY A 140 4.39 6.47 20.54
C GLY A 140 3.57 7.09 19.40
N ASN A 141 2.85 6.28 18.63
CA ASN A 141 1.91 6.73 17.61
C ASN A 141 0.46 6.65 18.10
#